data_AF-A0A066X2T5-F1
#
_entry.id   AF-A0A066X2T5-F1
#
_cell.length_a   1.000
_cell.length_b   1.000
_cell.length_c   1.000
_cell.angle_alpha   90.00
_cell.angle_beta   90.00
_cell.angle_gamma   90.00
#
_symmetry.space_group_name_H-M   'P 1'
#
loop_
_entity.id
_entity.type
_entity.pdbx_description
1 polymer ?
#
loop_
_entity_poly.entity_id
_entity_poly.type
_entity_poly.pdbx_seq_one_letter_code
_entity_poly.pdbx_strand_id
1 'polypeptide(L)'
;MVYLPSTLALVFAGAAVCSPLSRVIERQNAADNTPITVTSVNYSGDGCPPGTLDGKLGSDGSFDVLYKALNASIHPGQPEVETKCHIEVGLETSADRQLVILSGTYRGHVKLTEGATAKNQNQYKFANNDGVTNMEWPFKGPVDLSTAFVNQLNTEFQSGCNSTGGKFTLIVDNILTMTTEGGGEGQISITELDGAVKQSIKMQTKNC
;
A
#
# COMPACT_ATOMS: atom_id res chain seq x y z
N MET A 1 -79.87 -6.70 -45.04
CA MET A 1 -79.62 -7.92 -45.82
C MET A 1 -78.31 -8.51 -45.34
N VAL A 2 -78.37 -9.76 -44.92
CA VAL A 2 -77.30 -10.61 -44.38
C VAL A 2 -76.14 -10.73 -45.38
N TYR A 3 -74.88 -10.79 -44.92
CA TYR A 3 -73.95 -11.90 -45.21
C TYR A 3 -72.66 -11.81 -44.36
N LEU A 4 -72.33 -12.97 -43.80
CA LEU A 4 -71.24 -13.31 -42.88
C LEU A 4 -69.95 -13.68 -43.68
N PRO A 5 -68.86 -14.14 -43.04
CA PRO A 5 -67.52 -13.56 -43.03
C PRO A 5 -66.55 -14.21 -44.04
N SER A 6 -65.34 -13.67 -44.19
CA SER A 6 -64.25 -14.43 -44.81
C SER A 6 -62.91 -14.09 -44.14
N THR A 7 -62.37 -15.09 -43.45
CA THR A 7 -61.02 -15.13 -42.89
C THR A 7 -59.99 -15.25 -44.00
N LEU A 8 -58.97 -14.39 -44.00
CA LEU A 8 -57.70 -14.67 -44.68
C LEU A 8 -56.54 -14.28 -43.76
N ALA A 9 -55.74 -15.28 -43.42
CA ALA A 9 -54.50 -15.19 -42.67
C ALA A 9 -53.32 -14.80 -43.58
N LEU A 10 -52.12 -14.69 -42.96
CA LEU A 10 -50.76 -14.58 -43.53
C LEU A 10 -50.35 -13.13 -43.93
N VAL A 11 -49.17 -12.58 -43.64
CA VAL A 11 -47.80 -13.10 -43.43
C VAL A 11 -47.00 -12.13 -42.54
N PHE A 12 -46.11 -12.68 -41.69
CA PHE A 12 -45.02 -11.98 -41.00
C PHE A 12 -44.03 -11.31 -41.98
N ALA A 13 -43.74 -10.01 -41.81
CA ALA A 13 -42.49 -9.41 -42.27
C ALA A 13 -41.78 -8.78 -41.06
N GLY A 14 -40.95 -9.59 -40.40
CA GLY A 14 -40.05 -9.15 -39.37
C GLY A 14 -38.93 -8.30 -39.96
N ALA A 15 -38.85 -7.03 -39.57
CA ALA A 15 -37.62 -6.28 -39.65
C ALA A 15 -36.77 -6.69 -38.43
N ALA A 16 -35.86 -7.64 -38.64
CA ALA A 16 -34.82 -7.95 -37.68
C ALA A 16 -33.92 -6.71 -37.52
N VAL A 17 -34.13 -5.95 -36.45
CA VAL A 17 -33.18 -4.92 -36.02
C VAL A 17 -31.98 -5.68 -35.46
N CYS A 18 -31.03 -6.01 -36.33
CA CYS A 18 -29.75 -6.57 -35.94
C CYS A 18 -28.90 -5.43 -35.38
N SER A 19 -29.23 -4.95 -34.19
CA SER A 19 -28.26 -4.23 -33.38
C SER A 19 -27.23 -5.27 -32.94
N PRO A 20 -25.93 -5.10 -33.25
CA PRO A 20 -24.93 -5.87 -32.53
C PRO A 20 -25.13 -5.50 -31.07
N LEU A 21 -25.62 -6.45 -30.27
CA LEU A 21 -25.37 -6.49 -28.85
C LEU A 21 -23.85 -6.58 -28.74
N SER A 22 -23.18 -5.42 -28.80
CA SER A 22 -21.91 -5.23 -28.12
C SER A 22 -22.24 -5.44 -26.65
N ARG A 23 -22.30 -6.72 -26.26
CA ARG A 23 -22.00 -7.11 -24.89
C ARG A 23 -20.59 -6.58 -24.71
N VAL A 24 -20.48 -5.37 -24.16
CA VAL A 24 -19.38 -5.07 -23.27
C VAL A 24 -19.42 -6.25 -22.32
N ILE A 25 -18.50 -7.20 -22.54
CA ILE A 25 -18.22 -8.21 -21.55
C ILE A 25 -17.80 -7.35 -20.37
N GLU A 26 -18.75 -7.13 -19.47
CA GLU A 26 -18.50 -6.79 -18.09
C GLU A 26 -17.60 -7.93 -17.64
N ARG A 27 -16.28 -7.72 -17.81
CA ARG A 27 -15.28 -8.65 -17.33
C ARG A 27 -15.52 -8.64 -15.85
N GLN A 28 -16.18 -9.72 -15.42
CA GLN A 28 -16.44 -10.03 -14.04
C GLN A 28 -15.23 -9.60 -13.23
N ASN A 29 -15.51 -8.87 -12.15
CA ASN A 29 -14.71 -8.88 -10.94
C ASN A 29 -14.48 -10.35 -10.55
N ALA A 30 -13.54 -11.02 -11.21
CA ALA A 30 -12.85 -12.14 -10.63
C ALA A 30 -11.94 -11.46 -9.60
N ALA A 31 -12.34 -11.55 -8.33
CA ALA A 31 -11.38 -11.47 -7.25
C ALA A 31 -10.25 -12.43 -7.64
N ASP A 32 -9.13 -11.84 -8.03
CA ASP A 32 -8.05 -12.49 -8.70
C ASP A 32 -7.31 -13.32 -7.63
N ASN A 33 -7.73 -14.57 -7.46
CA ASN A 33 -7.27 -15.46 -6.39
C ASN A 33 -5.83 -15.99 -6.64
N THR A 34 -5.01 -15.28 -7.42
CA THR A 34 -3.61 -15.62 -7.56
C THR A 34 -2.91 -15.29 -6.24
N PRO A 35 -2.35 -16.27 -5.52
CA PRO A 35 -1.76 -16.01 -4.20
C PRO A 35 -0.52 -15.12 -4.33
N ILE A 36 -0.35 -14.18 -3.39
CA ILE A 36 0.95 -13.54 -3.12
C ILE A 36 1.63 -14.39 -2.05
N THR A 37 2.89 -14.76 -2.29
CA THR A 37 3.70 -15.49 -1.30
C THR A 37 4.86 -14.63 -0.83
N VAL A 38 5.09 -14.55 0.49
CA VAL A 38 6.33 -14.00 1.04
C VAL A 38 7.41 -15.04 0.92
N THR A 39 8.51 -14.69 0.25
CA THR A 39 9.68 -15.55 0.10
C THR A 39 10.76 -15.21 1.12
N SER A 40 10.83 -13.96 1.57
CA SER A 40 11.79 -13.51 2.58
C SER A 40 11.33 -12.23 3.29
N VAL A 41 11.78 -12.03 4.52
CA VAL A 41 11.74 -10.75 5.22
C VAL A 41 13.12 -10.50 5.81
N ASN A 42 13.80 -9.48 5.31
CA ASN A 42 15.07 -9.00 5.86
C ASN A 42 14.85 -7.61 6.44
N TYR A 43 15.55 -7.28 7.52
CA TYR A 43 15.50 -5.94 8.09
C TYR A 43 16.84 -5.56 8.71
N SER A 44 17.10 -4.26 8.75
CA SER A 44 18.33 -3.69 9.30
C SER A 44 18.11 -2.22 9.68
N GLY A 45 18.99 -1.70 10.52
CA GLY A 45 18.93 -0.32 11.00
C GLY A 45 18.86 -0.25 12.51
N ASP A 46 19.19 0.91 13.05
CA ASP A 46 19.17 1.21 14.47
C ASP A 46 17.75 1.22 15.06
N GLY A 47 16.74 1.52 14.23
CA GLY A 47 15.32 1.45 14.59
C GLY A 47 14.69 0.07 14.57
N CYS A 48 15.39 -0.96 14.08
CA CYS A 48 14.93 -2.34 14.18
C CYS A 48 16.10 -3.33 14.36
N PRO A 49 16.69 -3.39 15.57
CA PRO A 49 17.71 -4.37 15.91
C PRO A 49 17.24 -5.82 15.66
N PRO A 50 18.15 -6.78 15.46
CA PRO A 50 17.79 -8.18 15.28
C PRO A 50 16.85 -8.71 16.38
N GLY A 51 15.75 -9.36 15.97
CA GLY A 51 14.74 -9.91 16.89
C GLY A 51 13.66 -8.91 17.35
N THR A 52 13.72 -7.66 16.89
CA THR A 52 12.76 -6.61 17.25
C THR A 52 11.66 -6.37 16.22
N LEU A 53 11.67 -7.13 15.12
CA LEU A 53 10.67 -7.04 14.07
C LEU A 53 10.05 -8.42 13.84
N ASP A 54 8.72 -8.46 13.83
CA ASP A 54 7.93 -9.64 13.47
C ASP A 54 6.99 -9.23 12.32
N GLY A 55 6.85 -10.09 11.31
CA GLY A 55 6.13 -9.77 10.08
C GLY A 55 5.30 -10.95 9.62
N LYS A 56 4.05 -10.69 9.23
CA LYS A 56 3.13 -11.68 8.68
C LYS A 56 2.54 -11.14 7.39
N LEU A 57 2.37 -12.00 6.38
CA LEU A 57 1.58 -11.67 5.18
C LEU A 57 0.46 -12.71 5.06
N GLY A 58 -0.76 -12.22 4.90
CA GLY A 58 -1.92 -13.01 4.50
C GLY A 58 -1.83 -13.41 3.03
N SER A 59 -2.47 -14.53 2.69
CA SER A 59 -2.56 -15.02 1.31
C SER A 59 -3.34 -14.08 0.38
N ASP A 60 -4.09 -13.14 0.93
CA ASP A 60 -4.84 -12.08 0.27
C ASP A 60 -3.99 -10.81 0.01
N GLY A 61 -2.72 -10.82 0.42
CA GLY A 61 -1.80 -9.69 0.24
C GLY A 61 -1.79 -8.67 1.37
N SER A 62 -2.55 -8.88 2.46
CA SER A 62 -2.41 -8.07 3.68
C SER A 62 -1.07 -8.38 4.34
N PHE A 63 -0.31 -7.38 4.80
CA PHE A 63 0.85 -7.61 5.67
C PHE A 63 0.69 -6.86 6.99
N ASP A 64 1.14 -7.49 8.06
CA ASP A 64 1.25 -6.87 9.37
C ASP A 64 2.71 -6.94 9.80
N VAL A 65 3.27 -5.81 10.22
CA VAL A 65 4.62 -5.69 10.75
C VAL A 65 4.54 -5.10 12.16
N LEU A 66 5.06 -5.85 13.12
CA LEU A 66 5.15 -5.44 14.52
C LEU A 66 6.56 -4.97 14.82
N TYR A 67 6.68 -3.73 15.31
CA TYR A 67 7.93 -3.13 15.75
C TYR A 67 8.02 -3.17 17.27
N LYS A 68 9.05 -3.84 17.81
CA LYS A 68 9.32 -3.85 19.25
C LYS A 68 10.23 -2.69 19.69
N ALA A 69 10.98 -2.09 18.76
CA ALA A 69 12.07 -1.17 19.08
C ALA A 69 12.18 0.05 18.14
N LEU A 70 11.18 0.35 17.32
CA LEU A 70 11.21 1.56 16.48
C LEU A 70 10.81 2.78 17.31
N ASN A 71 11.78 3.37 17.98
CA ASN A 71 11.61 4.57 18.80
C ASN A 71 12.82 5.49 18.67
N ALA A 72 12.59 6.78 18.89
CA ALA A 72 13.62 7.80 18.99
C ALA A 72 13.30 8.71 20.18
N SER A 73 14.34 9.29 20.78
CA SER A 73 14.21 10.27 21.85
C SER A 73 15.24 11.36 21.68
N ILE A 74 14.85 12.59 21.98
CA ILE A 74 15.70 13.76 21.86
C ILE A 74 15.68 14.56 23.16
N HIS A 75 16.84 15.07 23.55
CA HIS A 75 17.07 15.80 24.79
C HIS A 75 17.64 17.20 24.51
N PRO A 76 17.60 18.12 25.49
CA PRO A 76 18.13 19.46 25.32
C PRO A 76 19.62 19.42 24.93
N GLY A 77 19.98 20.22 23.93
CA GLY A 77 21.36 20.27 23.40
C GLY A 77 21.69 19.22 22.33
N GLN A 78 20.77 18.30 22.02
CA GLN A 78 20.87 17.45 20.83
C GLN A 78 20.28 18.18 19.62
N PRO A 79 21.09 18.49 18.57
CA PRO A 79 20.59 19.23 17.42
C PRO A 79 19.60 18.40 16.60
N GLU A 80 19.89 17.12 16.40
CA GLU A 80 19.11 16.20 15.59
C GLU A 80 19.34 14.76 16.05
N VAL A 81 18.29 13.94 16.01
CA VAL A 81 18.33 12.49 16.19
C VAL A 81 17.59 11.86 15.01
N GLU A 82 18.22 10.92 14.34
CA GLU A 82 17.60 10.10 13.31
C GLU A 82 17.70 8.63 13.70
N THR A 83 16.60 7.89 13.50
CA THR A 83 16.52 6.45 13.71
C THR A 83 15.82 5.81 12.53
N LYS A 84 16.44 4.80 11.92
CA LYS A 84 15.97 4.18 10.68
C LYS A 84 15.76 2.68 10.84
N CYS A 85 14.66 2.19 10.28
CA CYS A 85 14.43 0.78 10.03
C CYS A 85 14.21 0.54 8.54
N HIS A 86 15.10 -0.23 7.92
CA HIS A 86 15.05 -0.68 6.54
C HIS A 86 14.52 -2.11 6.50
N ILE A 87 13.47 -2.35 5.72
CA ILE A 87 12.83 -3.65 5.56
C ILE A 87 12.80 -4.03 4.08
N GLU A 88 13.21 -5.25 3.77
CA GLU A 88 13.06 -5.85 2.45
C GLU A 88 12.14 -7.07 2.55
N VAL A 89 11.06 -7.05 1.78
CA VAL A 89 10.10 -8.15 1.69
C VAL A 89 10.20 -8.75 0.29
N GLY A 90 10.64 -10.01 0.23
CA GLY A 90 10.59 -10.81 -0.98
C GLY A 90 9.17 -11.29 -1.23
N LEU A 91 8.63 -11.01 -2.41
CA LEU A 91 7.27 -11.35 -2.81
C LEU A 91 7.29 -12.15 -4.11
N GLU A 92 6.39 -13.12 -4.23
CA GLU A 92 6.21 -13.92 -5.44
C GLU A 92 4.72 -14.00 -5.82
N THR A 93 4.42 -13.81 -7.10
CA THR A 93 3.10 -13.93 -7.73
C THR A 93 3.26 -14.44 -9.17
N SER A 94 2.19 -14.54 -9.98
CA SER A 94 2.32 -14.95 -11.38
C SER A 94 3.05 -13.91 -12.23
N ALA A 95 3.83 -14.38 -13.21
CA ALA A 95 4.73 -13.55 -14.02
C ALA A 95 4.05 -12.46 -14.86
N ASP A 96 2.73 -12.56 -15.05
CA ASP A 96 1.90 -11.62 -15.79
C ASP A 96 1.28 -10.50 -14.92
N ARG A 97 1.64 -10.43 -13.64
CA ARG A 97 1.08 -9.49 -12.66
C ARG A 97 2.03 -8.38 -12.28
N GLN A 98 1.44 -7.28 -11.81
CA GLN A 98 2.11 -6.22 -11.08
C GLN A 98 1.51 -6.11 -9.69
N LEU A 99 2.33 -5.72 -8.73
CA LEU A 99 1.92 -5.46 -7.36
C LEU A 99 1.68 -3.97 -7.17
N VAL A 100 0.62 -3.68 -6.40
CA VAL A 100 0.24 -2.33 -6.03
C VAL A 100 0.14 -2.24 -4.52
N ILE A 101 0.84 -1.27 -3.92
CA ILE A 101 0.66 -0.96 -2.50
C ILE A 101 -0.52 0.00 -2.38
N LEU A 102 -1.54 -0.37 -1.61
CA LEU A 102 -2.77 0.43 -1.48
C LEU A 102 -2.84 1.24 -0.18
N SER A 103 -2.28 0.71 0.89
CA SER A 103 -2.30 1.40 2.18
C SER A 103 -1.31 0.79 3.15
N GLY A 104 -0.88 1.63 4.09
CA GLY A 104 -0.25 1.25 5.35
C GLY A 104 -0.96 2.00 6.48
N THR A 105 -1.00 1.48 7.69
CA THR A 105 -1.48 2.20 8.87
C THR A 105 -0.45 1.96 9.94
N TYR A 106 0.28 3.00 10.27
CA TYR A 106 1.25 2.96 11.35
C TYR A 106 0.55 3.36 12.64
N ARG A 107 0.86 2.70 13.74
CA ARG A 107 0.40 3.11 15.08
C ARG A 107 1.59 3.42 15.97
N GLY A 108 1.44 4.44 16.79
CA GLY A 108 2.51 4.89 17.66
C GLY A 108 2.10 5.95 18.68
N HIS A 109 3.11 6.46 19.37
CA HIS A 109 2.99 7.50 20.38
C HIS A 109 4.03 8.59 20.14
N VAL A 110 3.63 9.85 20.29
CA VAL A 110 4.48 11.02 20.17
C VAL A 110 4.29 11.89 21.40
N LYS A 111 5.38 12.24 22.06
CA LYS A 111 5.39 13.17 23.17
C LYS A 111 6.54 14.14 23.02
N LEU A 112 6.23 15.43 22.86
CA LEU A 112 7.21 16.50 22.67
C LEU A 112 6.89 17.66 23.60
N THR A 113 7.93 18.28 24.17
CA THR A 113 7.82 19.56 24.85
C THR A 113 7.97 20.72 23.86
N GLU A 114 7.70 21.95 24.32
CA GLU A 114 7.92 23.13 23.49
C GLU A 114 9.37 23.22 23.01
N GLY A 115 9.56 23.53 21.72
CA GLY A 115 10.89 23.57 21.08
C GLY A 115 11.37 22.24 20.51
N ALA A 116 10.66 21.12 20.73
CA ALA A 116 10.96 19.85 20.07
C ALA A 116 10.06 19.62 18.85
N THR A 117 10.63 19.03 17.80
CA THR A 117 9.88 18.51 16.63
C THR A 117 10.22 17.05 16.38
N ALA A 118 9.27 16.31 15.82
CA ALA A 118 9.48 14.94 15.37
C ALA A 118 8.82 14.72 14.02
N LYS A 119 9.32 13.74 13.28
CA LYS A 119 8.89 13.42 11.93
C LYS A 119 8.93 11.91 11.76
N ASN A 120 7.81 11.31 11.37
CA ASN A 120 7.76 9.94 10.90
C ASN A 120 7.70 9.96 9.38
N GLN A 121 8.71 9.40 8.71
CA GLN A 121 8.78 9.31 7.26
C GLN A 121 8.83 7.84 6.83
N ASN A 122 7.89 7.45 5.97
CA ASN A 122 7.79 6.10 5.42
C ASN A 122 8.02 6.16 3.91
N GLN A 123 8.96 5.37 3.40
CA GLN A 123 9.26 5.28 1.98
C GLN A 123 9.00 3.86 1.48
N TYR A 124 8.32 3.77 0.34
CA TYR A 124 8.05 2.51 -0.34
C TYR A 124 8.69 2.50 -1.72
N LYS A 125 9.41 1.42 -2.03
CA LYS A 125 10.09 1.22 -3.31
C LYS A 125 10.08 -0.26 -3.70
N PHE A 126 10.05 -0.56 -5.00
CA PHE A 126 10.44 -1.90 -5.48
C PHE A 126 11.90 -1.84 -5.95
N ALA A 127 12.74 -2.81 -5.57
CA ALA A 127 14.21 -2.75 -5.77
C ALA A 127 14.65 -2.41 -7.21
N ASN A 128 13.90 -2.87 -8.22
CA ASN A 128 14.17 -2.67 -9.64
C ASN A 128 13.21 -1.66 -10.30
N ASN A 129 12.67 -0.72 -9.53
CA ASN A 129 11.81 0.34 -10.01
C ASN A 129 12.37 1.70 -9.52
N ASP A 130 12.37 2.70 -10.40
CA ASP A 130 12.85 4.05 -10.08
C ASP A 130 11.86 4.85 -9.22
N GLY A 131 10.61 4.43 -9.13
CA GLY A 131 9.60 5.10 -8.31
C GLY A 131 9.83 4.87 -6.81
N VAL A 132 9.72 5.96 -6.04
CA VAL A 132 9.64 5.94 -4.57
C VAL A 132 8.37 6.68 -4.16
N THR A 133 7.58 6.09 -3.26
CA THR A 133 6.46 6.78 -2.64
C THR A 133 6.85 7.16 -1.22
N ASN A 134 6.79 8.46 -0.92
CA ASN A 134 7.12 9.01 0.39
C ASN A 134 5.86 9.46 1.10
N MET A 135 5.80 9.21 2.39
CA MET A 135 4.75 9.71 3.27
C MET A 135 5.37 10.21 4.55
N GLU A 136 4.88 11.34 5.04
CA GLU A 136 5.50 12.05 6.14
C GLU A 136 4.43 12.61 7.10
N TRP A 137 4.68 12.45 8.40
CA TRP A 137 3.89 13.06 9.47
C TRP A 137 4.79 13.91 10.35
N PRO A 138 4.73 15.24 10.22
CA PRO A 138 5.43 16.16 11.11
C PRO A 138 4.64 16.39 12.39
N PHE A 139 5.36 16.51 13.50
CA PHE A 139 4.85 16.86 14.83
C PHE A 139 5.66 18.00 15.41
N LYS A 140 4.96 18.94 16.04
CA LYS A 140 5.56 20.05 16.77
C LYS A 140 5.04 20.05 18.20
N GLY A 141 5.94 20.15 19.16
CA GLY A 141 5.55 20.27 20.57
C GLY A 141 4.90 21.63 20.89
N PRO A 142 4.17 21.72 22.02
CA PRO A 142 3.92 20.65 22.99
C PRO A 142 2.82 19.69 22.51
N VAL A 143 3.08 18.39 22.63
CA VAL A 143 2.11 17.34 22.25
C VAL A 143 2.34 16.08 23.06
N ASP A 144 1.28 15.35 23.40
CA ASP A 144 1.32 14.01 23.96
C ASP A 144 0.13 13.25 23.38
N LEU A 145 0.36 12.39 22.38
CA LEU A 145 -0.70 11.69 21.67
C LEU A 145 -0.29 10.27 21.31
N SER A 146 -1.23 9.34 21.52
CA SER A 146 -1.25 8.03 20.85
C SER A 146 -2.15 8.15 19.64
N THR A 147 -1.66 7.75 18.47
CA THR A 147 -2.45 7.86 17.24
C THR A 147 -2.12 6.76 16.24
N ALA A 148 -3.04 6.55 15.31
CA ALA A 148 -2.81 5.81 14.09
C ALA A 148 -2.52 6.80 12.96
N PHE A 149 -1.32 6.73 12.41
CA PHE A 149 -0.93 7.40 11.17
C PHE A 149 -1.43 6.54 10.01
N VAL A 150 -2.62 6.87 9.50
CA VAL A 150 -3.23 6.14 8.39
C VAL A 150 -2.64 6.63 7.08
N ASN A 151 -1.98 5.73 6.37
CA ASN A 151 -1.47 5.94 5.02
C ASN A 151 -2.51 5.38 4.04
N GLN A 152 -3.42 6.23 3.58
CA GLN A 152 -4.13 5.93 2.35
C GLN A 152 -3.21 6.29 1.19
N LEU A 153 -2.61 5.29 0.54
CA LEU A 153 -1.88 5.53 -0.70
C LEU A 153 -2.94 5.79 -1.78
N ASN A 154 -3.33 7.06 -1.91
CA ASN A 154 -4.25 7.52 -2.96
C ASN A 154 -3.65 7.34 -4.36
N THR A 155 -2.35 7.09 -4.42
CA THR A 155 -1.61 6.77 -5.64
C THR A 155 -1.14 5.33 -5.54
N GLU A 156 -1.66 4.49 -6.43
CA GLU A 156 -1.19 3.12 -6.63
C GLU A 156 0.30 3.12 -6.97
N PHE A 157 1.13 2.60 -6.05
CA PHE A 157 2.55 2.39 -6.34
C PHE A 157 2.74 1.05 -7.04
N GLN A 158 2.94 1.09 -8.36
CA GLN A 158 3.03 -0.09 -9.20
C GLN A 158 4.47 -0.62 -9.28
N SER A 159 4.63 -1.94 -9.15
CA SER A 159 5.87 -2.60 -9.52
C SER A 159 6.15 -2.45 -11.02
N GLY A 160 7.43 -2.35 -11.41
CA GLY A 160 7.83 -2.34 -12.81
C GLY A 160 7.48 -3.65 -13.55
N CYS A 161 7.84 -3.72 -14.84
CA CYS A 161 7.65 -4.90 -15.67
C CYS A 161 8.50 -6.08 -15.18
N ASN A 162 7.85 -7.21 -14.89
CA ASN A 162 8.51 -8.35 -14.26
C ASN A 162 9.25 -9.23 -15.27
N SER A 163 10.54 -8.94 -15.52
CA SER A 163 11.44 -9.79 -16.31
C SER A 163 11.96 -11.01 -15.54
N THR A 164 11.63 -11.14 -14.25
CA THR A 164 12.19 -12.12 -13.30
C THR A 164 11.21 -13.25 -12.93
N GLY A 165 10.10 -13.37 -13.67
CA GLY A 165 9.20 -14.51 -13.58
C GLY A 165 8.27 -14.53 -12.37
N GLY A 166 7.82 -13.36 -11.88
CA GLY A 166 6.84 -13.28 -10.78
C GLY A 166 7.42 -12.78 -9.45
N LYS A 167 8.73 -12.56 -9.39
CA LYS A 167 9.44 -12.19 -8.16
C LYS A 167 9.65 -10.69 -8.02
N PHE A 168 9.44 -10.18 -6.81
CA PHE A 168 9.57 -8.78 -6.46
C PHE A 168 10.26 -8.63 -5.09
N THR A 169 10.97 -7.52 -4.89
CA THR A 169 11.44 -7.10 -3.57
C THR A 169 10.83 -5.76 -3.26
N LEU A 170 9.91 -5.73 -2.29
CA LEU A 170 9.37 -4.51 -1.70
C LEU A 170 10.33 -4.02 -0.63
N ILE A 171 10.72 -2.76 -0.72
CA ILE A 171 11.55 -2.06 0.24
C ILE A 171 10.66 -1.07 0.99
N VAL A 172 10.69 -1.14 2.32
CA VAL A 172 10.00 -0.21 3.22
C VAL A 172 11.04 0.41 4.16
N ASP A 173 11.28 1.71 4.00
CA ASP A 173 12.11 2.50 4.91
C ASP A 173 11.21 3.26 5.89
N ASN A 174 11.44 3.09 7.18
CA ASN A 174 10.78 3.84 8.24
C ASN A 174 11.84 4.69 8.93
N ILE A 175 11.65 6.01 8.93
CA ILE A 175 12.65 6.97 9.39
C ILE A 175 11.97 7.88 10.42
N LEU A 176 12.50 7.87 11.63
CA LEU A 176 12.13 8.80 12.69
C LEU A 176 13.19 9.88 12.77
N THR A 177 12.83 11.13 12.54
CA THR A 177 13.73 12.28 12.69
C THR A 177 13.19 13.19 13.79
N MET A 178 14.05 13.67 14.67
CA MET A 178 13.71 14.62 15.72
C MET A 178 14.70 15.77 15.73
N THR A 179 14.25 16.98 16.03
CA THR A 179 15.11 18.15 16.22
C THR A 179 14.68 18.93 17.45
N THR A 180 15.60 19.70 18.02
CA THR A 180 15.31 20.61 19.14
C THR A 180 15.78 22.02 18.87
N GLU A 181 15.03 22.98 19.39
CA GLU A 181 15.44 24.36 19.56
C GLU A 181 15.41 24.69 21.05
N GLY A 182 16.51 25.26 21.57
CA GLY A 182 16.61 25.64 22.97
C GLY A 182 16.59 24.44 23.94
N GLY A 183 15.54 24.36 24.77
CA GLY A 183 15.38 23.36 25.83
C GLY A 183 14.39 22.23 25.51
N GLY A 184 13.98 22.09 24.25
CA GLY A 184 13.00 21.07 23.84
C GLY A 184 13.52 19.65 24.05
N GLU A 185 12.60 18.74 24.36
CA GLU A 185 12.84 17.31 24.52
C GLU A 185 11.61 16.50 24.11
N GLY A 186 11.79 15.20 23.89
CA GLY A 186 10.66 14.33 23.63
C GLY A 186 11.02 12.95 23.13
N GLN A 187 10.00 12.20 22.75
CA GLN A 187 10.09 10.85 22.23
C GLN A 187 9.03 10.61 21.16
N ILE A 188 9.36 9.74 20.20
CA ILE A 188 8.44 9.19 19.22
C ILE A 188 8.67 7.68 19.15
N SER A 189 7.59 6.92 19.06
CA SER A 189 7.64 5.46 18.93
C SER A 189 6.58 4.96 17.97
N ILE A 190 6.92 3.93 17.22
CA ILE A 190 6.04 3.19 16.32
C ILE A 190 6.01 1.74 16.80
N THR A 191 4.81 1.21 16.99
CA THR A 191 4.59 -0.15 17.54
C THR A 191 4.11 -1.13 16.49
N GLU A 192 3.43 -0.64 15.45
CA GLU A 192 2.73 -1.48 14.48
C GLU A 192 2.62 -0.78 13.13
N LEU A 193 2.67 -1.59 12.08
CA LEU A 193 2.34 -1.26 10.70
C LEU A 193 1.40 -2.33 10.16
N ASP A 194 0.16 -1.95 9.87
CA ASP A 194 -0.79 -2.80 9.15
C ASP A 194 -0.88 -2.31 7.71
N GLY A 195 -0.64 -3.15 6.73
CA GLY A 195 -0.63 -2.77 5.32
C GLY A 195 -1.37 -3.75 4.43
N ALA A 196 -1.67 -3.29 3.21
CA ALA A 196 -2.27 -4.15 2.20
C ALA A 196 -1.61 -3.91 0.84
N VAL A 197 -1.11 -5.00 0.25
CA VAL A 197 -0.72 -5.07 -1.16
C VAL A 197 -1.84 -5.75 -1.92
N LYS A 198 -2.31 -5.14 -3.02
CA LYS A 198 -3.19 -5.82 -3.97
C LYS A 198 -2.48 -6.10 -5.27
N GLN A 199 -2.89 -7.17 -5.92
CA GLN A 199 -2.53 -7.43 -7.30
C GLN A 199 -3.42 -6.60 -8.22
N SER A 200 -2.84 -6.06 -9.28
CA SER A 200 -3.61 -5.45 -10.36
C SER A 200 -3.50 -6.32 -11.62
N ILE A 201 -4.66 -6.59 -12.25
CA ILE A 201 -4.72 -7.25 -13.56
C ILE A 201 -4.31 -6.23 -14.60
N LYS A 202 -3.39 -6.63 -15.49
CA LYS A 202 -2.88 -5.83 -16.60
C LYS A 202 -4.02 -5.27 -17.48
N MET A 203 -4.44 -4.04 -17.22
CA MET A 203 -5.23 -3.20 -18.12
C MET A 203 -4.80 -1.73 -18.03
N GLN A 204 -3.50 -1.45 -18.15
CA GLN A 204 -3.03 -0.10 -18.50
C GLN A 204 -2.13 -0.17 -19.73
N THR A 205 -2.38 0.74 -20.67
CA THR A 205 -1.70 0.94 -21.96
C THR A 205 -0.31 1.56 -21.79
N LYS A 206 0.48 1.10 -20.81
CA LYS A 206 1.92 1.37 -20.77
C LYS A 206 2.63 0.06 -21.04
N ASN A 207 3.28 0.00 -22.20
CA ASN A 207 4.10 -1.13 -22.58
C ASN A 207 5.27 -1.26 -21.61
N CYS A 208 5.40 -2.46 -21.07
CA CYS A 208 6.68 -3.16 -21.12
C CYS A 208 6.98 -3.43 -22.60
#